data_AF-A0A2V7GDQ4-F1
#
_entry.id   AF-A0A2V7GDQ4-F1
#
_cell.length_a   1.000
_cell.length_b   1.000
_cell.length_c   1.000
_cell.angle_alpha   90.00
_cell.angle_beta   90.00
_cell.angle_gamma   90.00
#
_symmetry.space_group_name_H-M   'P 1'
#
loop_
_entity.id
_entity.type
_entity.pdbx_description
1 polymer ?
#
loop_
_entity_poly.entity_id
_entity_poly.type
_entity_poly.pdbx_seq_one_letter_code
_entity_poly.pdbx_strand_id
1 'polypeptide(L)'
;MGSAAGLLLRRNPIHGALFLVVNLGSVAGLFLTLRAEFLAAAQVIVYAGAIAVLFVFAIMVLIPGKEETGPDPLRGQRWMAVPLVGVFLVLVTLVLRSAVLRGSGPSVAVPGGVQALGRLLFTDYLFPFEVTSVLLLVAIVGVIALAKRKVESE
;
A
#
# COMPACT_ATOMS: atom_id res chain seq x y z
N MET A 1 -11.82 -4.52 -5.24
CA MET A 1 -11.87 -5.97 -5.58
C MET A 1 -11.52 -6.21 -7.04
N GLY A 2 -12.29 -5.72 -8.02
CA GLY A 2 -11.96 -5.89 -9.44
C GLY A 2 -10.61 -5.30 -9.86
N SER A 3 -10.25 -4.13 -9.34
CA SER A 3 -8.92 -3.51 -9.52
C SER A 3 -7.79 -4.34 -8.93
N ALA A 4 -7.97 -4.90 -7.73
CA ALA A 4 -6.98 -5.78 -7.09
C ALA A 4 -6.77 -7.07 -7.88
N ALA A 5 -7.84 -7.68 -8.41
CA ALA A 5 -7.73 -8.81 -9.33
C ALA A 5 -6.98 -8.42 -10.62
N GLY A 6 -7.33 -7.26 -11.20
CA GLY A 6 -6.64 -6.71 -12.38
C GLY A 6 -5.13 -6.51 -12.16
N LEU A 7 -4.73 -6.02 -10.98
CA LEU A 7 -3.32 -5.88 -10.61
C LEU A 7 -2.57 -7.22 -10.61
N LEU A 8 -3.18 -8.28 -10.06
CA LEU A 8 -2.53 -9.59 -9.90
C LEU A 8 -2.57 -10.45 -11.16
N LEU A 9 -3.63 -10.34 -11.97
CA LEU A 9 -3.82 -11.20 -13.14
C LEU A 9 -3.12 -10.66 -14.39
N ARG A 10 -2.77 -9.36 -14.43
CA ARG A 10 -2.14 -8.76 -15.61
C ARG A 10 -0.66 -9.08 -15.64
N ARG A 11 -0.23 -9.67 -16.76
CA ARG A 11 1.15 -10.08 -17.01
C ARG A 11 2.07 -8.91 -17.35
N ASN A 12 1.52 -7.85 -17.95
CA ASN A 12 2.26 -6.62 -18.21
C ASN A 12 2.30 -5.76 -16.92
N PRO A 13 3.49 -5.49 -16.36
CA PRO A 13 3.66 -4.78 -15.09
C PRO A 13 3.11 -3.34 -15.15
N ILE A 14 3.15 -2.68 -16.31
CA ILE A 14 2.61 -1.32 -16.48
C ILE A 14 1.09 -1.34 -16.29
N HIS A 15 0.41 -2.31 -16.91
CA HIS A 15 -1.04 -2.46 -16.78
C HIS A 15 -1.42 -2.82 -15.33
N GLY A 16 -0.62 -3.69 -14.68
CA GLY A 16 -0.78 -3.98 -13.26
C GLY A 16 -0.70 -2.72 -12.41
N ALA A 17 0.34 -1.89 -12.61
CA ALA A 17 0.52 -0.67 -11.85
C ALA A 17 -0.60 0.36 -12.06
N LEU A 18 -1.20 0.45 -13.26
CA LEU A 18 -2.41 1.27 -13.46
C LEU A 18 -3.60 0.77 -12.63
N PHE A 19 -3.81 -0.56 -12.55
CA PHE A 19 -4.84 -1.14 -11.69
C PHE A 19 -4.57 -0.89 -10.20
N LEU A 20 -3.30 -0.78 -9.79
CA LEU A 20 -2.93 -0.36 -8.43
C LEU A 20 -3.40 1.08 -8.14
N VAL A 21 -3.16 2.02 -9.06
CA VAL A 21 -3.60 3.43 -8.89
C VAL A 21 -5.12 3.50 -8.75
N VAL A 22 -5.87 2.76 -9.58
CA VAL A 22 -7.34 2.68 -9.48
C VAL A 22 -7.77 2.07 -8.14
N ASN A 23 -7.05 1.06 -7.63
CA ASN A 23 -7.31 0.49 -6.32
C ASN A 23 -7.08 1.49 -5.19
N LEU A 24 -5.97 2.24 -5.21
CA LEU A 24 -5.68 3.27 -4.22
C LEU A 24 -6.72 4.40 -4.26
N GLY A 25 -7.17 4.80 -5.46
CA GLY A 25 -8.26 5.76 -5.62
C GLY A 25 -9.60 5.25 -5.07
N SER A 26 -9.90 3.96 -5.28
CA SER A 26 -11.10 3.34 -4.69
C SER A 26 -11.06 3.35 -3.16
N VAL A 27 -9.88 3.12 -2.56
CA VAL A 27 -9.69 3.21 -1.10
C VAL A 27 -9.85 4.66 -0.61
N ALA A 28 -9.34 5.64 -1.35
CA ALA A 28 -9.58 7.05 -1.02
C ALA A 28 -11.09 7.39 -1.02
N GLY A 29 -11.85 6.85 -1.99
CA GLY A 29 -13.30 6.94 -2.01
C GLY A 29 -13.96 6.35 -0.76
N LEU A 30 -13.49 5.20 -0.27
CA LEU A 30 -13.97 4.61 1.00
C LEU A 30 -13.67 5.51 2.20
N PHE A 31 -12.51 6.16 2.25
CA PHE A 31 -12.19 7.12 3.31
C PHE A 31 -13.13 8.34 3.31
N LEU A 32 -13.52 8.84 2.13
CA LEU A 32 -14.52 9.92 2.04
C LEU A 32 -15.88 9.47 2.59
N THR A 33 -16.33 8.25 2.27
CA THR A 33 -17.58 7.70 2.82
C THR A 33 -17.54 7.56 4.35
N LEU A 34 -16.35 7.31 4.92
CA LEU A 34 -16.11 7.25 6.37
C LEU A 34 -15.87 8.63 7.02
N ARG A 35 -16.08 9.73 6.28
CA ARG A 35 -15.80 11.12 6.73
C ARG A 35 -14.34 11.36 7.14
N ALA A 36 -13.40 10.60 6.59
CA ALA A 36 -11.97 10.72 6.85
C ALA A 36 -11.28 11.54 5.73
N GLU A 37 -11.62 12.83 5.65
CA GLU A 37 -11.21 13.72 4.54
C GLU A 37 -9.69 13.86 4.41
N PHE A 38 -8.99 14.08 5.53
CA PHE A 38 -7.53 14.19 5.54
C PHE A 38 -6.86 12.91 5.04
N LEU A 39 -7.36 11.74 5.49
CA LEU A 39 -6.82 10.45 5.10
C LEU A 39 -7.07 10.16 3.62
N ALA A 40 -8.24 10.52 3.10
CA ALA A 40 -8.54 10.44 1.67
C ALA A 40 -7.59 11.32 0.84
N ALA A 41 -7.36 12.57 1.26
CA ALA A 41 -6.43 13.47 0.59
C ALA A 41 -4.99 12.95 0.62
N ALA A 42 -4.51 12.49 1.78
CA ALA A 42 -3.18 11.90 1.93
C ALA A 42 -3.02 10.63 1.07
N GLN A 43 -4.07 9.80 0.97
CA GLN A 43 -4.09 8.62 0.11
C GLN A 43 -3.88 8.98 -1.37
N VAL A 44 -4.54 10.03 -1.85
CA VAL A 44 -4.40 10.46 -3.25
C VAL A 44 -3.04 11.11 -3.48
N ILE A 45 -2.62 12.05 -2.62
CA ILE A 45 -1.41 12.84 -2.85
C ILE A 45 -0.15 11.99 -2.66
N VAL A 46 -0.04 11.25 -1.55
CA VAL A 46 1.20 10.54 -1.19
C VAL A 46 1.25 9.17 -1.84
N TYR A 47 0.22 8.34 -1.65
CA TYR A 47 0.26 6.96 -2.12
C TYR A 47 0.03 6.85 -3.62
N ALA A 48 -1.06 7.41 -4.12
CA ALA A 48 -1.35 7.36 -5.55
C ALA A 48 -0.48 8.33 -6.35
N GLY A 49 -0.24 9.54 -5.83
CA GLY A 49 0.44 10.63 -6.54
C GLY A 49 1.96 10.54 -6.54
N ALA A 50 2.60 10.22 -5.41
CA ALA A 50 4.06 10.15 -5.33
C ALA A 50 4.59 8.72 -5.47
N ILE A 51 4.16 7.82 -4.59
CA ILE A 51 4.74 6.47 -4.49
C ILE A 51 4.39 5.63 -5.73
N ALA A 52 3.11 5.55 -6.10
CA ALA A 52 2.70 4.74 -7.23
C ALA A 52 3.23 5.29 -8.56
N VAL A 53 3.29 6.62 -8.74
CA VAL A 53 3.87 7.24 -9.95
C VAL A 53 5.37 6.95 -10.05
N LEU A 54 6.13 7.08 -8.95
CA LEU A 54 7.55 6.70 -8.92
C LEU A 54 7.73 5.23 -9.28
N PHE A 55 6.87 4.36 -8.77
CA PHE A 55 6.91 2.94 -9.07
C PHE A 55 6.61 2.66 -10.55
N VAL A 56 5.56 3.26 -11.12
CA VAL A 56 5.20 3.15 -12.55
C VAL A 56 6.36 3.63 -13.42
N PHE A 57 6.99 4.74 -13.07
CA PHE A 57 8.16 5.25 -13.78
C PHE A 57 9.34 4.29 -13.70
N ALA A 58 9.66 3.80 -12.49
CA ALA A 58 10.75 2.86 -12.27
C ALA A 58 10.57 1.55 -13.06
N ILE A 59 9.38 0.95 -13.04
CA ILE A 59 9.12 -0.28 -13.81
C ILE A 59 9.20 -0.02 -15.33
N MET A 60 8.76 1.15 -15.80
CA MET A 60 8.80 1.50 -17.22
C MET A 60 10.25 1.64 -17.71
N VAL A 61 11.14 2.21 -16.90
CA VAL A 61 12.56 2.39 -17.23
C VAL A 61 13.35 1.10 -17.04
N LEU A 62 13.09 0.34 -15.97
CA LEU A 62 13.92 -0.78 -15.55
C LEU A 62 13.51 -2.13 -16.17
N ILE A 63 12.28 -2.25 -16.66
CA ILE A 63 11.77 -3.47 -17.30
C ILE A 63 11.71 -3.24 -18.82
N PRO A 64 12.83 -3.37 -19.56
CA PRO A 64 12.77 -3.45 -21.01
C PRO A 64 11.90 -4.65 -21.38
N GLY A 65 10.97 -4.47 -22.31
CA GLY A 65 9.84 -5.38 -22.61
C GLY A 65 10.19 -6.77 -23.15
N LYS A 66 11.23 -7.43 -22.64
CA LYS A 66 11.52 -8.83 -22.89
C LYS A 66 10.80 -9.69 -21.87
N GLU A 67 9.67 -10.23 -22.31
CA GLU A 67 9.06 -11.40 -21.70
C GLU A 67 10.03 -12.59 -21.86
N GLU A 68 10.99 -12.73 -20.97
CA GLU A 68 11.67 -14.01 -20.78
C GLU A 68 10.67 -14.98 -20.18
N THR A 69 9.85 -15.55 -21.07
CA THR A 69 8.96 -16.67 -20.80
C THR A 69 9.80 -17.92 -20.67
N GLY A 70 10.55 -18.02 -19.57
CA GLY A 70 11.01 -19.30 -19.06
C GLY A 70 9.82 -20.09 -18.51
N PRO A 71 9.81 -21.44 -18.63
CA PRO A 71 8.77 -22.26 -18.01
C PRO A 71 8.72 -21.98 -16.51
N ASP A 72 7.56 -21.52 -16.05
CA ASP A 72 7.25 -21.11 -14.68
C ASP A 72 7.55 -22.29 -13.70
N PRO A 73 8.70 -22.29 -12.99
CA PRO A 73 9.13 -23.46 -12.22
C PRO A 73 8.25 -23.70 -10.98
N LEU A 74 7.38 -22.73 -10.65
CA LEU A 74 6.53 -22.73 -9.46
C LEU A 74 5.09 -23.19 -9.74
N ARG A 75 4.81 -23.81 -10.90
CA ARG A 75 3.45 -24.28 -11.25
C ARG A 75 2.88 -25.27 -10.22
N GLY A 76 3.75 -26.11 -9.63
CA GLY A 76 3.39 -27.01 -8.51
C GLY A 76 3.17 -26.29 -7.18
N GLN A 77 3.90 -25.20 -6.91
CA GLN A 77 3.73 -24.41 -5.69
C GLN A 77 2.44 -23.58 -5.70
N ARG A 78 1.97 -23.14 -6.89
CA ARG A 78 0.66 -22.49 -7.04
C ARG A 78 -0.50 -23.37 -6.57
N TRP A 79 -0.42 -24.69 -6.77
CA TRP A 79 -1.44 -25.62 -6.27
C TRP A 79 -1.48 -25.70 -4.74
N MET A 80 -0.35 -25.48 -4.08
CA MET A 80 -0.26 -25.41 -2.62
C MET A 80 -0.64 -24.02 -2.07
N ALA A 81 -0.55 -22.96 -2.89
CA ALA A 81 -0.99 -21.62 -2.53
C ALA A 81 -2.51 -21.49 -2.47
N VAL A 82 -3.26 -22.22 -3.30
CA VAL A 82 -4.74 -22.19 -3.32
C VAL A 82 -5.37 -22.60 -1.98
N PRO A 83 -5.04 -23.76 -1.36
CA PRO A 83 -5.61 -24.13 -0.07
C PRO A 83 -5.18 -23.16 1.04
N LEU A 84 -3.97 -22.59 0.97
CA LEU A 84 -3.49 -21.62 1.95
C LEU A 84 -4.30 -20.31 1.90
N VAL A 85 -4.61 -19.81 0.71
CA VAL A 85 -5.51 -18.65 0.53
C VAL A 85 -6.92 -18.97 1.02
N GLY A 86 -7.39 -20.20 0.77
CA GLY A 86 -8.68 -20.69 1.28
C GLY A 86 -8.76 -20.69 2.80
N VAL A 87 -7.76 -21.27 3.47
CA VAL A 87 -7.66 -21.29 4.94
C VAL A 87 -7.56 -19.88 5.50
N PHE A 88 -6.76 -19.00 4.87
CA PHE A 88 -6.66 -17.60 5.27
C PHE A 88 -8.00 -16.88 5.17
N LEU A 89 -8.76 -17.06 4.07
CA LEU A 89 -10.10 -16.47 3.93
C LEU A 89 -11.09 -17.02 4.97
N VAL A 90 -11.05 -18.31 5.28
CA VAL A 90 -11.88 -18.90 6.34
C VAL A 90 -11.53 -18.30 7.71
N LEU A 91 -10.23 -18.18 8.03
CA LEU A 91 -9.79 -17.56 9.28
C LEU A 91 -10.24 -16.10 9.37
N VAL A 92 -10.05 -15.31 8.31
CA VAL A 92 -10.50 -13.92 8.24
C VAL A 92 -12.00 -13.83 8.46
N THR A 93 -12.80 -14.66 7.78
CA THR A 93 -14.27 -14.63 7.94
C THR A 93 -14.73 -15.07 9.33
N LEU A 94 -14.07 -16.05 9.96
CA LEU A 94 -14.35 -16.47 11.33
C LEU A 94 -14.04 -15.34 12.32
N VAL A 95 -12.88 -14.68 12.18
CA VAL A 95 -12.49 -13.54 13.03
C VAL A 95 -13.47 -12.39 12.86
N LEU A 96 -13.80 -12.00 11.62
CA LEU A 96 -14.78 -10.93 11.35
C LEU A 96 -16.15 -11.27 11.94
N ARG A 97 -16.65 -12.49 11.77
CA ARG A 97 -17.92 -12.92 12.38
C ARG A 97 -17.86 -12.84 13.90
N SER A 98 -16.78 -13.32 14.51
CA SER A 98 -16.60 -13.25 15.97
C SER A 98 -16.55 -11.80 16.48
N ALA A 99 -15.92 -10.89 15.73
CA ALA A 99 -15.83 -9.47 16.09
C ALA A 99 -17.19 -8.76 15.97
N VAL A 100 -17.96 -9.06 14.92
CA VAL A 100 -19.33 -8.54 14.74
C VAL A 100 -20.26 -9.06 15.84
N LEU A 101 -20.16 -10.35 16.18
CA LEU A 101 -20.96 -10.98 17.24
C LEU A 101 -20.61 -10.48 18.64
N ARG A 102 -19.38 -10.00 18.86
CA ARG A 102 -18.93 -9.40 20.14
C ARG A 102 -19.41 -7.96 20.35
N GLY A 103 -20.18 -7.41 19.41
CA GLY A 103 -20.64 -6.03 19.44
C GLY A 103 -19.53 -5.09 19.02
N SER A 104 -19.75 -4.36 17.93
CA SER A 104 -18.95 -3.17 17.60
C SER A 104 -19.03 -2.21 18.78
N GLY A 105 -17.91 -2.02 19.49
CA GLY A 105 -17.81 -1.06 20.59
C GLY A 105 -18.25 0.35 20.15
N PRO A 106 -18.60 1.24 21.09
CA PRO A 106 -19.13 2.55 20.77
C PRO A 106 -18.21 3.26 19.77
N SER A 107 -18.81 3.64 18.63
CA SER A 107 -18.21 4.49 17.62
C SER A 107 -17.93 5.85 18.25
N VAL A 108 -16.75 6.02 18.85
CA VAL A 108 -16.28 7.34 19.26
C VAL A 108 -16.05 8.11 17.97
N ALA A 109 -16.98 9.01 17.66
CA ALA A 109 -16.81 9.98 16.59
C ALA A 109 -15.64 10.89 16.99
N VAL A 110 -14.42 10.47 16.64
CA VAL A 110 -13.26 11.34 16.70
C VAL A 110 -13.56 12.50 15.77
N PRO A 111 -13.47 13.77 16.21
CA PRO A 111 -13.62 14.91 15.34
C PRO A 111 -12.67 14.77 14.15
N GLY A 112 -13.23 14.40 12.99
CA GLY A 112 -12.49 14.29 11.75
C GLY A 112 -12.06 15.68 11.33
N GLY A 113 -10.76 15.89 11.12
CA GLY A 113 -10.25 17.18 10.67
C GLY A 113 -8.74 17.29 10.80
N VAL A 114 -8.16 18.09 9.91
CA VAL A 114 -6.71 18.33 9.86
C VAL A 114 -6.20 18.91 11.19
N GLN A 115 -6.96 19.82 11.79
CA GLN A 115 -6.60 20.45 13.06
C GLN A 115 -6.59 19.47 14.24
N ALA A 116 -7.59 18.59 14.33
CA ALA A 116 -7.66 17.59 15.39
C ALA A 116 -6.53 16.56 15.27
N LEU A 117 -6.26 16.10 14.04
CA LEU A 117 -5.14 15.20 13.76
C LEU A 117 -3.78 15.85 14.05
N GLY A 118 -3.61 17.12 13.66
CA GLY A 118 -2.41 17.88 13.98
C GLY A 118 -2.18 17.98 15.49
N ARG A 119 -3.23 18.27 16.27
CA ARG A 119 -3.11 18.31 17.72
C ARG A 119 -2.67 16.96 18.29
N LEU A 120 -3.32 15.86 17.89
CA LEU A 120 -2.93 14.52 18.35
C LEU A 120 -1.47 14.18 17.99
N LEU A 121 -1.04 14.49 16.76
CA LEU A 121 0.32 14.22 16.29
C LEU A 121 1.38 14.99 17.08
N PHE A 122 1.09 16.22 17.50
CA PHE A 122 2.03 17.07 18.23
C PHE A 122 1.85 17.06 19.75
N THR A 123 0.87 16.31 20.30
CA THR A 123 0.73 16.13 21.75
C THR A 123 0.93 14.67 22.13
N ASP A 124 -0.03 13.81 21.82
CA ASP A 124 -0.09 12.44 22.33
C ASP A 124 0.81 11.51 21.51
N TYR A 125 0.96 11.79 20.21
CA TYR A 125 1.75 11.03 19.25
C TYR A 125 3.05 11.74 18.84
N LEU A 126 3.53 12.66 19.67
CA LEU A 126 4.76 13.43 19.40
C LEU A 126 5.96 12.49 19.18
N PHE A 127 6.13 11.48 20.04
CA PHE A 127 7.25 10.56 19.95
C PHE A 127 7.21 9.69 18.67
N PRO A 128 6.10 9.02 18.32
CA PRO A 128 5.98 8.34 17.02
C PRO A 128 6.19 9.25 15.81
N PHE A 129 5.73 10.50 15.88
CA PHE A 129 5.95 11.49 14.82
C PHE A 129 7.44 11.82 14.65
N GLU A 130 8.16 12.03 15.74
CA GLU A 130 9.61 12.29 15.72
C GLU A 130 10.39 11.09 15.18
N VAL A 131 10.07 9.87 15.60
CA VAL A 131 10.70 8.66 15.06
C VAL A 131 10.47 8.53 13.56
N THR A 132 9.27 8.89 13.08
CA THR A 132 8.96 8.86 11.64
C THR A 132 9.75 9.91 10.86
N SER A 133 9.97 11.11 11.42
CA SER A 133 10.75 12.17 10.76
C SER A 133 12.22 11.76 10.62
N VAL A 134 12.81 11.16 11.66
CA VAL A 134 14.17 10.60 11.62
C VAL A 134 14.24 9.43 10.64
N LEU A 135 13.23 8.55 10.59
CA LEU A 135 13.16 7.46 9.61
C LEU A 135 13.20 7.99 8.16
N LEU A 136 12.45 9.07 7.86
CA LEU A 136 12.46 9.69 6.54
C LEU A 136 13.82 10.33 6.21
N LEU A 137 14.46 10.97 7.19
CA LEU A 137 15.82 11.51 7.03
C LEU A 137 16.82 10.39 6.69
N VAL A 138 16.80 9.30 7.46
CA VAL A 138 17.66 8.13 7.25
C VAL A 138 17.39 7.50 5.89
N ALA A 139 16.14 7.41 5.44
CA ALA A 139 15.80 6.90 4.12
C ALA A 139 16.42 7.74 2.99
N ILE A 140 16.36 9.07 3.08
CA ILE A 140 16.97 9.97 2.09
C ILE A 140 18.49 9.80 2.06
N VAL A 141 19.14 9.80 3.22
CA VAL A 141 20.59 9.56 3.33
C VAL A 141 20.97 8.20 2.76
N GLY A 142 20.19 7.16 3.05
CA GLY A 142 20.37 5.81 2.54
C GLY A 142 20.29 5.73 1.01
N VAL A 143 19.29 6.38 0.40
CA VAL A 143 19.15 6.43 -1.06
C VAL A 143 20.33 7.19 -1.70
N ILE A 144 20.75 8.32 -1.14
CA ILE A 144 21.89 9.10 -1.67
C ILE A 144 23.20 8.30 -1.57
N ALA A 145 23.45 7.65 -0.43
CA ALA A 145 24.64 6.83 -0.23
C ALA A 145 24.69 5.64 -1.20
N LEU A 146 23.55 4.99 -1.44
CA LEU A 146 23.45 3.88 -2.39
C LEU A 146 23.65 4.34 -3.83
N ALA A 147 23.04 5.47 -4.22
CA ALA A 147 23.18 6.04 -5.56
C ALA A 147 24.63 6.42 -5.87
N LYS A 148 25.36 6.99 -4.90
CA LYS A 148 26.77 7.35 -5.08
C LYS A 148 27.69 6.15 -5.29
N ARG A 149 27.50 5.05 -4.53
CA ARG A 149 28.32 3.83 -4.70
C ARG A 149 28.25 3.24 -6.10
N LYS A 150 27.11 3.39 -6.77
CA LYS A 150 26.89 2.82 -8.11
C LYS A 150 27.69 3.54 -9.20
N VAL A 151 28.11 4.79 -8.95
CA VAL A 151 28.86 5.63 -9.91
C VAL A 151 30.37 5.36 -9.84
N GLU A 152 30.88 4.82 -8.74
CA GLU A 152 32.33 4.63 -8.51
C GLU A 152 32.82 3.21 -8.86
N SER A 153 31.90 2.32 -9.27
CA SER A 153 32.20 0.95 -9.71
C SER A 153 32.18 0.76 -11.24
N GLU A 154 32.06 1.84 -12.00
CA GLU A 154 32.29 1.89 -13.47
C GLU A 154 33.53 2.73 -13.75
#